data_AF-A0A372DZT8-F1
#
_entry.id   AF-A0A372DZT8-F1
#
_cell.length_a   1.000
_cell.length_b   1.000
_cell.length_c   1.000
_cell.angle_alpha   90.00
_cell.angle_beta   90.00
_cell.angle_gamma   90.00
#
_symmetry.space_group_name_H-M   'P 1'
#
loop_
_entity.id
_entity.type
_entity.pdbx_description
1 polymer ?
#
loop_
_entity_poly.entity_id
_entity_poly.type
_entity_poly.pdbx_seq_one_letter_code
_entity_poly.pdbx_strand_id
1 'polypeptide(L)'
;MLQMMVTRRLGRRQFHFTVQGANFHETVAEYDRLSFPDVAKCGLCGSDNLDLTAREAQGKFKYTSLKCLDCRGDVTFGKRQDDDQTVFLRKTEDGKLDWRAYEKPA
;
A
#
# COMPACT_ATOMS: atom_id res chain seq x y z
N MET A 1 12.77 1.19 23.68
CA MET A 1 12.28 1.06 22.29
C MET A 1 11.35 -0.13 22.24
N LEU A 2 10.09 0.11 21.90
CA LEU A 2 9.07 -0.93 21.76
C LEU A 2 8.91 -1.27 20.28
N GLN A 3 8.55 -2.51 19.99
CA GLN A 3 8.33 -3.00 18.64
C GLN A 3 6.97 -3.70 18.56
N MET A 4 6.28 -3.53 17.44
CA MET A 4 5.02 -4.22 17.16
C MET A 4 5.05 -4.79 15.75
N MET A 5 4.73 -6.08 15.64
CA MET A 5 4.56 -6.74 14.36
C MET A 5 3.11 -6.58 13.88
N VAL A 6 2.94 -6.08 12.68
CA VAL A 6 1.66 -5.82 12.03
C VAL A 6 1.59 -6.69 10.80
N THR A 7 0.54 -7.51 10.70
CA THR A 7 0.33 -8.37 9.53
C THR A 7 -0.77 -7.79 8.66
N ARG A 8 -0.51 -7.66 7.36
CA ARG A 8 -1.51 -7.30 6.36
C ARG A 8 -1.63 -8.40 5.32
N ARG A 9 -2.86 -8.76 4.96
CA ARG A 9 -3.13 -9.73 3.90
C ARG A 9 -3.42 -9.01 2.60
N LEU A 10 -2.56 -9.22 1.61
CA LEU A 10 -2.70 -8.65 0.28
C LEU A 10 -2.74 -9.80 -0.73
N GLY A 11 -3.93 -10.08 -1.23
CA GLY A 11 -4.20 -11.24 -2.05
C GLY A 11 -4.06 -12.55 -1.26
N ARG A 12 -3.31 -13.48 -1.85
CA ARG A 12 -2.90 -14.74 -1.22
C ARG A 12 -1.72 -14.61 -0.27
N ARG A 13 -1.02 -13.46 -0.25
CA ARG A 13 0.21 -13.26 0.54
C ARG A 13 -0.08 -12.53 1.85
N GLN A 14 0.74 -12.83 2.85
CA GLN A 14 0.80 -12.06 4.10
C GLN A 14 2.09 -11.26 4.12
N PHE A 15 1.98 -9.98 4.49
CA PHE A 15 3.09 -9.06 4.64
C PHE A 15 3.21 -8.71 6.11
N HIS A 16 4.40 -8.91 6.68
CA HIS A 16 4.70 -8.58 8.06
C HIS A 16 5.51 -7.29 8.09
N PHE A 17 4.95 -6.26 8.71
CA PHE A 17 5.61 -4.98 8.97
C PHE A 17 6.02 -4.94 10.44
N THR A 18 7.21 -4.47 10.74
CA THR A 18 7.62 -4.20 12.12
C THR A 18 7.67 -2.69 12.30
N VAL A 19 6.81 -2.15 13.16
CA VAL A 19 6.85 -0.73 13.56
C VAL A 19 7.54 -0.61 14.91
N GLN A 20 8.22 0.52 15.12
CA GLN A 20 9.03 0.75 16.32
C GLN A 20 8.83 2.18 16.82
N GLY A 21 8.81 2.36 18.15
CA GLY A 21 8.70 3.67 18.79
C GLY A 21 9.47 3.74 20.10
N ALA A 22 9.73 4.95 20.61
CA ALA A 22 10.42 5.10 21.90
C ALA A 22 9.53 4.65 23.06
N ASN A 23 8.22 4.84 22.93
CA ASN A 23 7.18 4.48 23.91
C ASN A 23 5.95 3.84 23.22
N PHE A 24 4.94 3.49 24.03
CA PHE A 24 3.73 2.83 23.55
C PHE A 24 2.94 3.72 22.57
N HIS A 25 2.77 5.01 22.90
CA HIS A 25 2.03 5.94 22.07
C HIS A 25 2.65 6.10 20.68
N GLU A 26 3.97 6.29 20.61
CA GLU A 26 4.69 6.39 19.33
C GLU A 26 4.59 5.10 18.51
N THR A 27 4.70 3.93 19.14
CA THR A 27 4.59 2.64 18.43
C THR A 27 3.20 2.46 17.80
N VAL A 28 2.15 2.87 18.52
CA VAL A 28 0.77 2.84 18.00
C VAL A 28 0.58 3.90 16.91
N ALA A 29 1.16 5.10 17.06
CA ALA A 29 1.11 6.13 16.03
C ALA A 29 1.77 5.69 14.71
N GLU A 30 2.93 5.01 14.77
CA GLU A 30 3.57 4.42 13.58
C GLU A 30 2.72 3.31 12.94
N TYR A 31 1.97 2.57 13.74
CA TYR A 31 0.99 1.61 13.21
C TYR A 31 -0.17 2.30 12.50
N ASP A 32 -0.73 3.36 13.07
CA ASP A 32 -1.86 4.10 12.49
C ASP A 32 -1.48 4.76 11.14
N ARG A 33 -0.20 5.07 10.94
CA ARG A 33 0.35 5.54 9.65
C ARG A 33 0.25 4.49 8.54
N LEU A 34 0.18 3.19 8.86
CA LEU A 34 -0.13 2.11 7.91
C LEU A 34 -1.65 2.01 7.69
N SER A 35 -2.22 3.12 7.22
CA SER A 35 -3.66 3.39 7.13
C SER A 35 -4.31 2.77 5.88
N PHE A 36 -4.09 1.47 5.68
CA PHE A 36 -4.72 0.72 4.59
C PHE A 36 -5.25 -0.62 5.09
N PRO A 37 -6.41 -1.07 4.57
CA PRO A 37 -6.98 -2.35 4.92
C PRO A 37 -6.28 -3.50 4.17
N ASP A 38 -6.59 -4.72 4.59
CA ASP A 38 -6.32 -5.90 3.79
C ASP A 38 -7.05 -5.82 2.43
N VAL A 39 -6.42 -6.35 1.39
CA VAL A 39 -6.95 -6.32 0.02
C VAL A 39 -7.00 -7.74 -0.50
N ALA A 40 -8.19 -8.34 -0.57
CA ALA A 40 -8.33 -9.75 -0.91
C ALA A 40 -8.03 -10.07 -2.38
N LYS A 41 -8.39 -9.17 -3.31
CA LYS A 41 -8.35 -9.40 -4.76
C LYS A 41 -8.06 -8.11 -5.53
N CYS A 42 -7.55 -8.27 -6.74
CA CYS A 42 -7.42 -7.20 -7.73
C CYS A 42 -8.80 -6.66 -8.09
N GLY A 43 -8.99 -5.34 -8.00
CA GLY A 43 -10.24 -4.69 -8.37
C GLY A 43 -10.54 -4.68 -9.87
N LEU A 44 -9.60 -5.10 -10.72
CA LEU A 44 -9.77 -5.13 -12.18
C LEU A 44 -10.10 -6.53 -12.71
N CYS A 45 -9.28 -7.53 -12.37
CA CYS A 45 -9.41 -8.90 -12.90
C CYS A 45 -9.86 -9.93 -11.86
N GLY A 46 -9.99 -9.56 -10.58
CA GLY A 46 -10.41 -10.46 -9.51
C GLY A 46 -9.35 -11.48 -9.04
N SER A 47 -8.13 -11.46 -9.59
CA SER A 47 -7.02 -12.30 -9.13
C SER A 47 -6.59 -11.97 -7.70
N ASP A 48 -6.16 -12.97 -6.94
CA ASP A 48 -5.52 -12.80 -5.62
C ASP A 48 -3.98 -12.80 -5.69
N ASN A 49 -3.40 -12.83 -6.90
CA ASN A 49 -1.97 -12.82 -7.13
C ASN A 49 -1.42 -11.39 -7.06
N LEU A 50 -1.43 -10.82 -5.86
CA LEU A 50 -1.01 -9.45 -5.58
C LEU A 50 0.39 -9.40 -4.96
N ASP A 51 1.12 -8.32 -5.24
CA ASP A 51 2.43 -8.06 -4.67
C ASP A 51 2.67 -6.57 -4.41
N LEU A 52 3.52 -6.25 -3.42
CA LEU A 52 3.97 -4.89 -3.18
C LEU A 52 5.17 -4.57 -4.07
N THR A 53 5.15 -3.40 -4.69
CA THR A 53 6.27 -2.91 -5.49
C THR A 53 6.61 -1.48 -5.13
N ALA A 54 7.90 -1.17 -5.11
CA ALA A 54 8.41 0.18 -4.96
C ALA A 54 9.12 0.58 -6.26
N ARG A 55 8.85 1.79 -6.76
CA ARG A 55 9.49 2.34 -7.96
C ARG A 55 9.90 3.79 -7.74
N GLU A 56 11.00 4.18 -8.35
CA GLU A 56 11.44 5.57 -8.42
C GLU A 56 11.19 6.11 -9.83
N ALA A 57 10.45 7.21 -9.94
CA ALA A 57 10.21 7.91 -11.20
C ALA A 57 11.02 9.20 -11.25
N GLN A 58 11.62 9.47 -12.42
CA GLN A 58 12.40 10.69 -12.69
C GLN A 58 13.51 10.96 -11.66
N GLY A 59 14.01 9.91 -10.98
CA GLY A 59 15.05 9.99 -9.94
C GLY A 59 14.66 10.79 -8.69
N LYS A 60 13.38 11.16 -8.52
CA LYS A 60 12.92 12.04 -7.43
C LYS A 60 11.67 11.53 -6.73
N PHE A 61 10.75 10.90 -7.47
CA PHE A 61 9.46 10.50 -6.93
C PHE A 61 9.47 9.02 -6.56
N LYS A 62 9.30 8.73 -5.28
CA LYS A 62 9.17 7.35 -4.78
C LYS A 62 7.71 6.98 -4.69
N TYR A 63 7.34 5.89 -5.35
CA TYR A 63 5.98 5.34 -5.32
C TYR A 63 6.01 3.92 -4.81
N THR A 64 5.11 3.61 -3.90
CA THR A 64 4.77 2.25 -3.53
C THR A 64 3.40 1.94 -4.11
N SER A 65 3.23 0.75 -4.69
CA SER A 65 1.95 0.29 -5.24
C SER A 65 1.68 -1.15 -4.83
N LEU A 66 0.40 -1.51 -4.74
CA LEU A 66 -0.05 -2.89 -4.76
C LEU A 66 -0.34 -3.29 -6.21
N LYS A 67 0.43 -4.23 -6.74
CA LYS A 67 0.39 -4.66 -8.14
C LYS A 67 -0.25 -6.04 -8.27
N CYS A 68 -1.14 -6.20 -9.24
CA CYS A 68 -1.62 -7.51 -9.67
C CYS A 68 -0.60 -8.12 -10.63
N LEU A 69 -0.13 -9.34 -10.36
CA LEU A 69 0.85 -9.99 -11.23
C LEU A 69 0.22 -10.61 -12.48
N ASP A 70 -1.10 -10.81 -12.48
CA ASP A 70 -1.81 -11.43 -13.62
C ASP A 70 -2.20 -10.39 -14.68
N CYS A 71 -2.93 -9.34 -14.31
CA CYS A 71 -3.34 -8.28 -15.25
C CYS A 71 -2.38 -7.08 -15.28
N ARG A 72 -1.34 -7.07 -14.43
CA ARG A 72 -0.34 -6.00 -14.28
C ARG A 72 -0.86 -4.65 -13.79
N GLY A 73 -2.16 -4.48 -13.61
CA GLY A 73 -2.73 -3.27 -13.02
C GLY A 73 -2.31 -3.08 -11.57
N ASP A 74 -2.33 -1.84 -11.10
CA ASP A 74 -1.87 -1.48 -9.76
C ASP A 74 -2.76 -0.42 -9.11
N VAL A 75 -2.76 -0.40 -7.77
CA VAL A 75 -3.28 0.71 -6.98
C VAL A 75 -2.10 1.33 -6.22
N THR A 76 -1.87 2.61 -6.46
CA THR A 76 -0.74 3.35 -5.86
C THR A 76 -1.10 3.80 -4.45
N PHE A 77 -0.13 3.73 -3.54
CA PHE A 77 -0.26 4.32 -2.21
C PHE A 77 -0.15 5.85 -2.30
N GLY A 78 -1.14 6.54 -1.73
CA GLY A 78 -1.11 7.96 -1.46
C GLY A 78 -0.37 8.26 -0.16
N LYS A 79 0.04 9.52 -0.04
CA LYS A 79 0.56 10.15 1.16
C LYS A 79 -0.30 11.37 1.46
N ARG A 80 -0.45 11.75 2.74
CA ARG A 80 -1.14 13.00 3.05
C ARG A 80 -0.24 14.18 2.68
N GLN A 81 -0.85 15.34 2.40
CA GLN A 81 -0.09 16.54 2.05
C GLN A 81 0.59 17.16 3.28
N ASP A 82 -0.05 17.02 4.44
CA ASP A 82 0.39 17.49 5.75
C ASP A 82 1.27 16.47 6.49
N ASP A 83 1.21 15.18 6.11
CA ASP A 83 2.03 14.10 6.67
C ASP A 83 2.41 13.08 5.59
N ASP A 84 3.69 13.08 5.22
CA ASP A 84 4.24 12.20 4.19
C ASP A 84 4.58 10.78 4.69
N GLN A 85 4.44 10.53 6.00
CA GLN A 85 4.66 9.23 6.65
C GLN A 85 3.39 8.39 6.69
N THR A 86 2.21 9.01 6.79
CA THR A 86 0.94 8.30 6.69
C THR A 86 0.68 7.84 5.26
N VAL A 87 0.60 6.53 5.06
CA VAL A 87 0.32 5.90 3.76
C VAL A 87 -1.07 5.29 3.72
N PHE A 88 -1.76 5.46 2.60
CA PHE A 88 -3.08 4.88 2.35
C PHE A 88 -3.19 4.42 0.90
N LEU A 89 -4.05 3.43 0.63
CA LEU A 89 -4.37 3.09 -0.75
C LEU A 89 -5.28 4.15 -1.35
N ARG A 90 -4.92 4.68 -2.53
CA ARG A 90 -5.74 5.70 -3.21
C ARG A 90 -7.13 5.16 -3.50
N LYS A 91 -8.12 6.04 -3.35
CA LYS A 91 -9.52 5.77 -3.63
C LYS A 91 -10.03 6.73 -4.71
N THR A 92 -11.01 6.28 -5.48
CA THR A 92 -11.79 7.10 -6.39
C THR A 92 -12.77 8.00 -5.62
N GLU A 93 -13.41 8.94 -6.31
CA GLU A 93 -14.46 9.79 -5.72
C GLU A 93 -15.62 8.97 -5.13
N ASP A 94 -15.90 7.80 -5.71
CA ASP A 94 -16.89 6.83 -5.22
C ASP A 94 -16.41 6.02 -3.99
N GLY A 95 -15.22 6.30 -3.47
CA GLY A 95 -14.65 5.64 -2.29
C GLY A 95 -14.08 4.23 -2.53
N LYS A 96 -14.07 3.73 -3.76
CA LYS A 96 -13.47 2.43 -4.15
C LYS A 96 -11.96 2.57 -4.34
N LEU A 97 -11.20 1.48 -4.19
CA LEU A 97 -9.76 1.49 -4.49
C LEU A 97 -9.52 1.88 -5.96
N ASP A 98 -8.66 2.86 -6.18
CA ASP A 98 -8.35 3.42 -7.50
C ASP A 98 -7.35 2.51 -8.25
N TRP A 99 -7.82 1.35 -8.67
CA TRP A 99 -7.03 0.44 -9.50
C TRP A 99 -6.85 1.01 -10.91
N ARG A 100 -5.60 1.09 -11.34
CA ARG A 100 -5.21 1.52 -12.69
C ARG A 100 -4.82 0.32 -13.53
N ALA A 101 -5.38 0.24 -14.73
CA ALA A 101 -5.00 -0.78 -15.69
C ALA A 101 -3.56 -0.55 -16.18
N TYR A 102 -2.86 -1.63 -16.51
CA TYR A 102 -1.54 -1.52 -17.10
C TYR A 102 -1.67 -1.04 -18.55
N GLU A 103 -1.30 0.21 -18.79
CA GLU A 103 -1.14 0.74 -20.14
C GLU A 103 0.30 0.46 -20.58
N LYS A 104 0.44 -0.37 -21.63
CA LYS A 104 1.75 -0.62 -22.23
C LYS A 104 2.21 0.69 -22.89
N PRO A 105 3.42 1.20 -22.58
CA PRO A 105 3.97 2.33 -23.32
C PRO A 105 4.02 1.97 -24.80
N ALA A 106 3.52 2.88 -25.65
CA ALA A 106 3.57 2.76 -27.10
C ALA A 106 5.02 2.73 -27.60
#